data_AF-A0A8S2HI50-F1
#
_entry.id   AF-A0A8S2HI50-F1
#
_cell.length_a   1.000
_cell.length_b   1.000
_cell.length_c   1.000
_cell.angle_alpha   90.00
_cell.angle_beta   90.00
_cell.angle_gamma   90.00
#
_symmetry.space_group_name_H-M   'P 1'
#
loop_
_entity.id
_entity.type
_entity.pdbx_description
1 polymer ?
#
loop_
_entity_poly.entity_id
_entity_poly.type
_entity_poly.pdbx_seq_one_letter_code
_entity_poly.pdbx_strand_id
1 'polypeptide(L)'
;MLNLIFLIFQSNLPNVETLPGGAPSSACDSMTPEHGVPSTTCTNSYIIEPEHSSYDPSDSILVTVRGKSSSDRFQGILMMARDLENNVIGTWDVTNTAVKTVTCGKGGGITHTSSDDKVSISAIWHSPNSSAGVILI
;
A
#
# COMPACT_ATOMS: atom_id res chain seq x y z
N MET A 1 15.54 -42.88 42.45
CA MET A 1 15.71 -41.63 41.67
C MET A 1 14.91 -41.77 40.39
N LEU A 2 13.77 -41.09 40.27
CA LEU A 2 12.97 -41.10 39.04
C LEU A 2 13.18 -39.72 38.38
N ASN A 3 13.86 -39.70 37.22
CA ASN A 3 14.06 -38.48 36.44
C ASN A 3 12.78 -38.15 35.69
N LEU A 4 12.18 -37.00 36.02
CA LEU A 4 11.00 -36.47 35.35
C LEU A 4 11.46 -35.70 34.10
N ILE A 5 11.29 -36.27 32.92
CA ILE A 5 11.56 -35.59 31.64
C ILE A 5 10.32 -34.74 31.30
N PHE A 6 10.45 -33.42 31.39
CA PHE A 6 9.46 -32.48 30.86
C PHE A 6 9.64 -32.37 29.34
N LEU A 7 8.75 -33.00 28.57
CA LEU A 7 8.65 -32.78 27.12
C LEU A 7 8.00 -31.42 26.88
N ILE A 8 8.81 -30.41 26.58
CA ILE A 8 8.31 -29.10 26.12
C ILE A 8 7.93 -29.25 24.65
N PHE A 9 6.63 -29.41 24.38
CA PHE A 9 6.08 -29.31 23.02
C PHE A 9 6.21 -27.85 22.57
N GLN A 10 7.31 -27.51 21.88
CA GLN A 10 7.42 -26.23 21.19
C GLN A 10 6.53 -26.27 19.95
N SER A 11 5.28 -25.83 20.11
CA SER A 11 4.40 -25.55 18.98
C SER A 11 4.98 -24.36 18.20
N ASN A 12 5.56 -24.62 17.03
CA ASN A 12 5.89 -23.60 16.06
C ASN A 12 4.58 -23.09 15.45
N LEU A 13 3.86 -22.23 16.16
CA LEU A 13 2.76 -21.46 15.55
C LEU A 13 3.41 -20.40 14.66
N PRO A 14 3.07 -20.33 13.36
CA PRO A 14 3.54 -19.23 12.54
C PRO A 14 3.05 -17.92 13.18
N ASN A 15 3.98 -17.00 13.42
CA ASN A 15 3.63 -15.67 13.91
C ASN A 15 2.74 -15.00 12.85
N VAL A 16 1.46 -14.82 13.17
CA VAL A 16 0.59 -13.95 12.39
C VAL A 16 0.95 -12.54 12.79
N GLU A 17 1.85 -11.91 12.04
CA GLU A 17 2.16 -10.50 12.22
C GLU A 17 0.96 -9.68 11.73
N THR A 18 0.16 -9.21 12.68
CA THR A 18 -0.84 -8.19 12.37
C THR A 18 -0.09 -6.88 12.17
N LEU A 19 -0.27 -6.26 11.00
CA LEU A 19 0.40 -5.01 10.64
C LEU A 19 -0.62 -3.85 10.55
N PRO A 20 -1.30 -3.50 11.67
CA PRO A 20 -2.31 -2.44 11.66
C PRO A 20 -1.71 -1.07 11.36
N GLY A 21 -0.39 -0.93 11.50
CA GLY A 21 0.35 0.28 11.22
C GLY A 21 0.77 0.46 9.76
N GLY A 22 0.36 -0.43 8.85
CA GLY A 22 0.70 -0.38 7.42
C GLY A 22 1.43 -1.61 6.89
N ALA A 23 1.34 -1.81 5.57
CA ALA A 23 2.01 -2.88 4.86
C ALA A 23 3.55 -2.78 4.99
N PRO A 24 4.25 -3.91 5.13
CA PRO A 24 5.70 -3.97 5.16
C PRO A 24 6.27 -3.91 3.73
N SER A 25 7.57 -3.66 3.61
CA SER A 25 8.26 -3.70 2.30
C SER A 25 8.18 -5.07 1.61
N SER A 26 7.99 -6.16 2.34
CA SER A 26 7.80 -7.50 1.75
C SER A 26 6.48 -7.66 0.98
N ALA A 27 5.49 -6.79 1.22
CA ALA A 27 4.21 -6.81 0.51
C ALA A 27 4.25 -6.10 -0.85
N CYS A 28 5.35 -5.39 -1.17
CA CYS A 28 5.46 -4.62 -2.40
C CYS A 28 5.38 -5.48 -3.66
N ASP A 29 5.90 -6.71 -3.62
CA ASP A 29 5.92 -7.57 -4.81
C ASP A 29 4.57 -8.22 -5.11
N SER A 30 3.88 -8.72 -4.09
CA SER A 30 2.58 -9.39 -4.27
C SER A 30 1.42 -8.41 -4.44
N MET A 31 1.53 -7.22 -3.84
CA MET A 31 0.44 -6.24 -3.70
C MET A 31 -0.87 -6.85 -3.18
N THR A 32 -0.80 -8.02 -2.54
CA THR A 32 -1.96 -8.81 -2.15
C THR A 32 -2.21 -8.61 -0.66
N PRO A 33 -3.38 -8.07 -0.26
CA PRO A 33 -3.70 -7.94 1.15
C PRO A 33 -3.87 -9.33 1.80
N GLU A 34 -3.15 -9.59 2.89
CA GLU A 34 -3.22 -10.86 3.62
C GLU A 34 -4.13 -10.77 4.87
N HIS A 35 -5.25 -10.06 4.74
CA HIS A 35 -6.19 -9.81 5.85
C HIS A 35 -7.28 -10.90 6.01
N GLY A 36 -7.15 -12.04 5.33
CA GLY A 36 -8.09 -13.16 5.43
C GLY A 36 -9.50 -12.87 4.89
N VAL A 37 -9.71 -11.73 4.23
CA VAL A 37 -10.94 -11.38 3.52
C VAL A 37 -10.77 -11.74 2.04
N PRO A 38 -11.71 -12.49 1.43
CA PRO A 38 -11.65 -12.77 0.00
C PRO A 38 -11.61 -11.49 -0.82
N SER A 39 -10.87 -11.49 -1.93
CA SER A 39 -10.91 -10.39 -2.88
C SER A 39 -12.36 -10.18 -3.35
N THR A 40 -12.91 -9.00 -3.12
CA THR A 40 -14.26 -8.68 -3.58
C THR A 40 -14.21 -8.22 -5.03
N THR A 41 -14.95 -8.86 -5.92
CA THR A 41 -15.14 -8.42 -7.32
C THR A 41 -16.27 -7.40 -7.47
N CYS A 42 -16.87 -6.95 -6.37
CA CYS A 42 -17.93 -5.95 -6.40
C CYS A 42 -17.41 -4.64 -6.98
N THR A 43 -18.28 -3.94 -7.72
CA THR A 43 -18.07 -2.62 -8.33
C THR A 43 -17.07 -1.79 -7.55
N ASN A 44 -15.98 -1.33 -8.20
CA ASN A 44 -14.94 -0.49 -7.59
C ASN A 44 -15.59 0.63 -6.75
N SER A 45 -15.72 0.45 -5.44
CA SER A 45 -16.30 1.44 -4.53
C SER A 45 -15.34 2.60 -4.26
N TYR A 46 -14.12 2.51 -4.80
CA TYR A 46 -13.05 3.47 -4.62
C TYR A 46 -12.58 3.99 -5.97
N ILE A 47 -12.13 5.24 -5.96
CA ILE A 47 -11.59 5.96 -7.12
C ILE A 47 -10.16 6.37 -6.75
N ILE A 48 -9.24 6.13 -7.69
CA ILE A 48 -7.89 6.68 -7.68
C ILE A 48 -7.89 7.80 -8.73
N GLU A 49 -7.63 9.03 -8.29
CA GLU A 49 -7.81 10.23 -9.09
C GLU A 49 -6.52 11.07 -9.00
N PRO A 50 -5.60 10.93 -9.99
CA PRO A 50 -4.52 11.88 -10.14
C PRO A 50 -5.07 13.22 -10.63
N GLU A 51 -4.43 14.32 -10.22
CA GLU A 51 -4.75 15.69 -10.65
C GLU A 51 -4.71 15.84 -12.18
N HIS A 52 -3.78 15.14 -12.84
CA HIS A 52 -3.61 15.11 -14.28
C HIS A 52 -3.37 13.67 -14.77
N SER A 53 -3.77 13.37 -16.01
CA SER A 53 -3.59 12.04 -16.64
C SER A 53 -2.29 11.89 -17.43
N SER A 54 -1.43 12.90 -17.39
CA SER A 54 -0.12 12.95 -18.06
C SER A 54 0.87 13.67 -17.16
N TYR A 55 2.16 13.42 -17.37
CA TYR A 55 3.23 14.02 -16.59
C TYR A 55 4.41 14.40 -17.48
N ASP A 56 5.10 15.47 -17.13
CA ASP A 56 6.44 15.81 -17.59
C ASP A 56 7.49 15.33 -16.58
N PRO A 57 8.74 15.09 -17.00
CA PRO A 57 9.80 14.70 -16.07
C PRO A 57 10.00 15.72 -14.94
N SER A 58 10.15 15.22 -13.71
CA SER A 58 10.21 16.02 -12.46
C SER A 58 8.90 16.67 -12.01
N ASP A 59 7.77 16.33 -12.62
CA ASP A 59 6.45 16.73 -12.12
C ASP A 59 6.13 16.21 -10.72
N SER A 60 5.24 16.93 -10.05
CA SER A 60 4.62 16.53 -8.79
C SER A 60 3.11 16.51 -8.97
N ILE A 61 2.49 15.34 -8.85
CA ILE A 61 1.06 15.13 -9.14
C ILE A 61 0.36 14.73 -7.85
N LEU A 62 -0.66 15.48 -7.44
CA LEU A 62 -1.52 15.06 -6.34
C LEU A 62 -2.39 13.88 -6.77
N VAL A 63 -2.31 12.77 -6.04
CA VAL A 63 -3.15 11.59 -6.22
C VAL A 63 -4.08 11.45 -5.03
N THR A 64 -5.38 11.37 -5.30
CA THR A 64 -6.41 11.18 -4.28
C THR A 64 -7.03 9.80 -4.42
N VAL A 65 -7.17 9.10 -3.29
CA VAL A 65 -7.90 7.84 -3.21
C VAL A 65 -9.10 8.04 -2.31
N ARG A 66 -10.30 7.79 -2.83
CA ARG A 66 -11.53 8.06 -2.11
C ARG A 66 -12.63 7.05 -2.39
N GLY A 67 -13.53 6.90 -1.44
CA GLY A 67 -14.83 6.24 -1.66
C GLY A 67 -15.67 6.98 -2.70
N LYS A 68 -16.52 6.26 -3.43
CA LYS A 68 -17.54 6.85 -4.33
C LYS A 68 -18.62 7.58 -3.55
N SER A 69 -18.92 7.12 -2.34
CA SER A 69 -19.82 7.74 -1.38
C SER A 69 -19.15 7.86 -0.01
N SER A 70 -19.75 8.63 0.90
CA SER A 70 -19.28 8.73 2.30
C SER A 70 -19.41 7.42 3.09
N SER A 71 -20.22 6.47 2.62
CA SER A 71 -20.36 5.13 3.19
C SER A 71 -19.30 4.14 2.67
N ASP A 72 -18.62 4.45 1.56
CA ASP A 72 -17.53 3.62 1.04
C ASP A 72 -16.23 3.96 1.78
N ARG A 73 -15.91 3.19 2.83
CA ARG A 73 -14.74 3.42 3.69
C ARG A 73 -13.73 2.30 3.55
N PHE A 74 -12.45 2.64 3.62
CA PHE A 74 -11.34 1.68 3.58
C PHE A 74 -10.42 1.85 4.79
N GLN A 75 -9.86 0.73 5.26
CA GLN A 75 -8.96 0.72 6.42
C GLN A 75 -7.50 0.62 5.99
N GLY A 76 -7.23 -0.18 4.95
CA GLY A 76 -5.90 -0.40 4.40
C GLY A 76 -5.74 0.17 3.01
N ILE A 77 -4.50 0.51 2.67
CA ILE A 77 -4.04 0.81 1.31
C ILE A 77 -2.57 0.39 1.20
N LEU A 78 -2.18 -0.09 0.02
CA LEU A 78 -0.81 -0.17 -0.46
C LEU A 78 -0.84 0.31 -1.92
N MET A 79 -0.18 1.42 -2.22
CA MET A 79 -0.16 2.04 -3.55
C MET A 79 1.27 2.32 -3.99
N MET A 80 1.54 2.05 -5.27
CA MET A 80 2.81 2.27 -5.94
C MET A 80 2.53 2.71 -7.37
N ALA A 81 3.44 3.49 -7.95
CA ALA A 81 3.43 3.80 -9.37
C ALA A 81 4.38 2.84 -10.10
N ARG A 82 3.93 2.25 -11.21
CA ARG A 82 4.72 1.28 -11.99
C ARG A 82 4.72 1.60 -13.47
N ASP A 83 5.81 1.28 -14.16
CA ASP A 83 5.82 1.27 -15.63
C ASP A 83 5.18 -0.02 -16.18
N LEU A 84 5.15 -0.12 -17.52
CA LEU A 84 4.59 -1.29 -18.21
C LEU A 84 5.45 -2.55 -18.03
N GLU A 85 6.73 -2.41 -17.67
CA GLU A 85 7.62 -3.50 -17.29
C GLU A 85 7.53 -3.88 -15.81
N ASN A 86 6.56 -3.32 -15.07
CA ASN A 86 6.31 -3.58 -13.65
C ASN A 86 7.40 -3.06 -12.70
N ASN A 87 8.30 -2.18 -13.17
CA ASN A 87 9.26 -1.51 -12.28
C ASN A 87 8.55 -0.45 -11.44
N VAL A 88 8.98 -0.24 -10.20
CA VAL A 88 8.45 0.82 -9.34
C VAL A 88 9.12 2.16 -9.69
N ILE A 89 8.32 3.16 -10.09
CA ILE A 89 8.78 4.42 -10.70
C ILE A 89 8.29 5.65 -9.93
N GLY A 90 9.13 6.69 -9.87
CA GLY A 90 8.85 7.95 -9.19
C GLY A 90 8.94 7.81 -7.67
N THR A 91 8.67 8.86 -6.90
CA THR A 91 8.68 8.81 -5.41
C THR A 91 7.39 9.37 -4.85
N TRP A 92 7.13 9.16 -3.56
CA TRP A 92 5.91 9.59 -2.90
C TRP A 92 6.18 10.47 -1.70
N ASP A 93 5.45 11.58 -1.61
CA ASP A 93 5.32 12.40 -0.40
C ASP A 93 3.87 12.31 0.12
N VAL A 94 3.71 12.22 1.44
CA VAL A 94 2.38 12.12 2.06
C VAL A 94 1.87 13.49 2.47
N THR A 95 0.59 13.77 2.20
CA THR A 95 -0.03 15.07 2.53
C THR A 95 -0.92 15.01 3.78
N ASN A 96 -1.16 13.81 4.32
CA ASN A 96 -1.96 13.61 5.54
C ASN A 96 -1.35 12.52 6.45
N THR A 97 -1.83 12.45 7.69
CA THR A 97 -1.33 11.52 8.72
C THR A 97 -1.92 10.10 8.64
N ALA A 98 -2.90 9.87 7.75
CA ALA A 98 -3.55 8.58 7.58
C ALA A 98 -2.75 7.60 6.71
N VAL A 99 -1.72 8.11 6.01
CA VAL A 99 -0.77 7.34 5.19
C VAL A 99 0.67 7.71 5.53
N LYS A 100 1.57 6.79 5.22
CA LYS A 100 3.03 6.94 5.32
C LYS A 100 3.68 6.31 4.10
N THR A 101 4.93 6.66 3.84
CA THR A 101 5.73 6.00 2.82
C THR A 101 6.18 4.60 3.26
N VAL A 102 6.37 3.72 2.30
CA VAL A 102 6.98 2.39 2.45
C VAL A 102 8.03 2.19 1.37
N THR A 103 9.15 1.57 1.74
CA THR A 103 10.22 1.28 0.78
C THR A 103 9.80 0.12 -0.12
N CYS A 104 9.50 0.42 -1.37
CA CYS A 104 9.18 -0.54 -2.43
C CYS A 104 10.09 -0.26 -3.63
N GLY A 105 11.03 -1.16 -3.93
CA GLY A 105 12.01 -0.92 -4.98
C GLY A 105 12.74 0.42 -4.82
N LYS A 106 13.02 1.08 -5.94
CA LYS A 106 13.64 2.43 -5.93
C LYS A 106 12.63 3.56 -5.82
N GLY A 107 11.37 3.32 -6.24
CA GLY A 107 10.36 4.38 -6.27
C GLY A 107 9.49 4.50 -5.02
N GLY A 108 9.55 3.54 -4.11
CA GLY A 108 8.72 3.56 -2.91
C GLY A 108 7.25 3.32 -3.20
N GLY A 109 6.45 3.46 -2.16
CA GLY A 109 5.00 3.43 -2.21
C GLY A 109 4.43 4.10 -0.97
N ILE A 110 3.11 4.07 -0.85
CA ILE A 110 2.40 4.54 0.35
C ILE A 110 1.57 3.41 0.96
N THR A 111 1.44 3.43 2.28
CA THR A 111 0.55 2.56 3.05
C THR A 111 -0.16 3.34 4.15
N HIS A 112 -1.29 2.82 4.62
CA HIS A 112 -1.98 3.32 5.82
C HIS A 112 -1.08 3.33 7.08
N THR A 113 -1.39 4.22 8.04
CA THR A 113 -0.72 4.32 9.35
C THR A 113 -1.50 3.67 10.50
N SER A 114 -2.80 3.43 10.31
CA SER A 114 -3.70 2.76 11.26
C SER A 114 -4.83 2.06 10.50
N SER A 115 -5.53 1.14 11.16
CA SER A 115 -6.74 0.48 10.64
C SER A 115 -8.01 1.32 10.76
N ASP A 116 -7.90 2.63 11.05
CA ASP A 116 -9.07 3.50 11.17
C ASP A 116 -9.78 3.67 9.82
N ASP A 117 -11.09 3.80 9.84
CA ASP A 117 -11.89 3.99 8.63
C ASP A 117 -11.60 5.33 7.93
N LYS A 118 -11.15 5.25 6.69
CA LYS A 118 -10.85 6.40 5.82
C LYS A 118 -11.90 6.50 4.74
N VAL A 119 -12.33 7.72 4.43
CA VAL A 119 -13.17 8.02 3.26
C VAL A 119 -12.31 8.52 2.10
N SER A 120 -11.22 9.24 2.41
CA SER A 120 -10.30 9.81 1.44
C SER A 120 -8.89 9.88 2.02
N ILE A 121 -7.89 9.67 1.18
CA ILE A 121 -6.49 10.03 1.42
C ILE A 121 -5.92 10.73 0.19
N SER A 122 -4.82 11.45 0.38
CA SER A 122 -4.06 12.02 -0.73
C SER A 122 -2.57 11.88 -0.47
N ALA A 123 -1.80 11.77 -1.55
CA ALA A 123 -0.34 11.77 -1.56
C ALA A 123 0.14 12.41 -2.86
N ILE A 124 1.35 12.94 -2.87
CA ILE A 124 1.98 13.51 -4.05
C ILE A 124 2.89 12.45 -4.65
N TRP A 125 2.68 12.13 -5.92
CA TRP A 125 3.61 11.33 -6.70
C TRP A 125 4.56 12.26 -7.46
N HIS A 126 5.87 12.04 -7.29
CA HIS A 126 6.92 12.74 -8.01
C HIS A 126 7.40 11.87 -9.16
N SER A 127 7.29 12.37 -10.37
CA SER A 127 7.77 11.67 -11.55
C SER A 127 9.31 11.66 -11.59
N PRO A 128 9.93 10.69 -12.29
CA PRO A 128 11.38 10.66 -12.46
C PRO A 128 11.90 11.85 -13.27
N ASN A 129 13.19 12.14 -13.11
CA ASN A 129 13.89 13.23 -13.81
C ASN A 129 14.00 13.03 -15.34
N SER A 130 13.67 11.84 -15.84
CA SER A 130 13.62 11.50 -17.26
C SER A 130 12.32 10.76 -17.55
N SER A 131 11.81 10.87 -18.78
CA SER A 131 10.60 10.14 -19.17
C SER A 131 10.77 8.64 -18.92
N ALA A 132 9.73 8.03 -18.34
CA ALA A 132 9.63 6.60 -18.07
C ALA A 132 8.42 5.98 -18.80
N GLY A 133 7.90 6.68 -19.82
CA GLY A 133 6.77 6.20 -20.61
C GLY A 133 5.44 6.27 -19.87
N VAL A 134 4.63 5.23 -20.02
CA VAL A 134 3.31 5.14 -19.39
C VAL A 134 3.47 4.64 -17.96
N ILE A 135 2.86 5.38 -17.02
CA ILE A 135 2.85 5.03 -15.60
C ILE A 135 1.44 4.62 -15.19
N LEU A 136 1.37 3.51 -14.46
CA LEU A 136 0.17 2.97 -13.82
C LEU A 136 0.25 3.26 -12.32
N ILE A 137 -0.79 3.90 -11.78
CA ILE A 137 -0.95 4.17 -10.34
C ILE A 137 -2.06 3.28 -9.79
#